data_AF-A0A1S1Z0D9-F1
#
_entry.id   AF-A0A1S1Z0D9-F1
#
_cell.length_a   1.000
_cell.length_b   1.000
_cell.length_c   1.000
_cell.angle_alpha   90.00
_cell.angle_beta   90.00
_cell.angle_gamma   90.00
#
_symmetry.space_group_name_H-M   'P 1'
#
loop_
_entity.id
_entity.type
_entity.pdbx_description
1 polymer ?
#
loop_
_entity_poly.entity_id
_entity_poly.type
_entity_poly.pdbx_seq_one_letter_code
_entity_poly.pdbx_strand_id
1 'polypeptide(L)'
;MAGQTDFNKISSERLKYIEAAAEGDHLALEGGHMALDGHVMPYPFFKSHEVLYLYRLSQLRHNVIWKADSVYYEDNWKEGNEFIQAEKEEIQKVPASFMSGDRHTTNSYWFTIPELPKSNGKERFFCLKPIEMSLVGWPETTIYINGKAKASLLRQHFYWSLDQLMSGDTVESVCLKSFGVFHKPRGYKEISIVERNPEIDQLYWYLRVLIEAASILKEGDNGYKEIRQLADQIMANVDLDIEGTVLFDLQLKEYLPKLQEEFQKIVAMADHQVTLYMLMHGHLDSAWRWTLEQTDGKIQRLVMNNLYLMDRYPEYKYMFTMPYHYERMKELYPELYARVLEKIKEGQWLANGTTYAEPDMNLPGGESIVRNFLYGLSIFREDLGLKNPVLFLPDTFGYPPFLPQVANGFGINHLIAMRVNTPKIDHSIYQWKGIDGSEILVNALTTPAWEYPYIGKVHGNRIKNPELITTYNAPDPGPRRLVGTWERFKDAEATNKTYWLGRWWRWRNRRSIGIDSPCEDTSFYSKDRMVKHV
;
A
#
# COMPACT_ATOMS: atom_id res chain seq x y z
N MET A 1 30.25 9.83 -46.52
CA MET A 1 29.64 8.52 -46.29
C MET A 1 28.75 8.63 -45.07
N ALA A 2 27.47 8.93 -45.28
CA ALA A 2 26.47 8.98 -44.22
C ALA A 2 26.04 7.52 -43.96
N GLY A 3 26.48 6.95 -42.85
CA GLY A 3 25.97 5.65 -42.41
C GLY A 3 24.50 5.81 -42.04
N GLN A 4 23.63 5.06 -42.70
CA GLN A 4 22.28 4.85 -42.23
C GLN A 4 22.38 4.22 -40.84
N THR A 5 22.05 5.00 -39.81
CA THR A 5 21.70 4.45 -38.51
C THR A 5 20.41 3.65 -38.73
N ASP A 6 20.54 2.34 -38.83
CA ASP A 6 19.42 1.42 -38.74
C ASP A 6 18.82 1.57 -37.33
N PHE A 7 17.85 2.47 -37.20
CA PHE A 7 16.97 2.47 -36.02
C PHE A 7 16.33 1.08 -35.98
N ASN A 8 16.54 0.36 -34.88
CA ASN A 8 15.91 -0.93 -34.64
C ASN A 8 14.41 -0.82 -34.99
N LYS A 9 13.93 -1.66 -35.92
CA LYS A 9 12.50 -1.71 -36.25
C LYS A 9 11.71 -1.85 -34.95
N ILE A 10 10.88 -0.85 -34.68
CA ILE A 10 9.94 -0.88 -33.57
C ILE A 10 9.12 -2.16 -33.73
N SER A 11 9.12 -3.02 -32.71
CA SER A 11 8.38 -4.29 -32.77
C SER A 11 6.90 -4.01 -33.04
N SER A 12 6.23 -4.93 -33.73
CA SER A 12 4.78 -4.83 -33.98
C SER A 12 3.96 -4.64 -32.70
N GLU A 13 4.47 -5.15 -31.58
CA GLU A 13 3.90 -4.98 -30.24
C GLU A 13 4.08 -3.55 -29.71
N ARG A 14 5.25 -2.91 -29.91
CA ARG A 14 5.47 -1.50 -29.57
C ARG A 14 4.71 -0.54 -30.49
N LEU A 15 4.50 -0.89 -31.75
CA LEU A 15 3.68 -0.12 -32.69
C LEU A 15 2.21 -0.14 -32.27
N LYS A 16 1.66 -1.31 -31.97
CA LYS A 16 0.30 -1.45 -31.39
C LYS A 16 0.15 -0.68 -30.07
N TYR A 17 1.19 -0.66 -29.25
CA TYR A 17 1.24 0.14 -28.03
C TYR A 17 1.13 1.64 -28.32
N ILE A 18 1.91 2.15 -29.28
CA ILE A 18 1.91 3.58 -29.65
C ILE A 18 0.56 3.97 -30.25
N GLU A 19 -0.03 3.10 -31.09
CA GLU A 19 -1.35 3.28 -31.69
C GLU A 19 -2.46 3.30 -30.63
N ALA A 20 -2.51 2.30 -29.73
CA ALA A 20 -3.50 2.25 -28.66
C ALA A 20 -3.37 3.42 -27.67
N ALA A 21 -2.13 3.84 -27.36
CA ALA A 21 -1.86 5.01 -26.53
C ALA A 21 -2.23 6.34 -27.21
N ALA A 22 -2.14 6.43 -28.54
CA ALA A 22 -2.54 7.60 -29.31
C ALA A 22 -4.08 7.69 -29.48
N GLU A 23 -4.77 6.55 -29.49
CA GLU A 23 -6.23 6.45 -29.65
C GLU A 23 -7.02 6.61 -28.34
N GLY A 24 -6.35 6.80 -27.21
CA GLY A 24 -6.99 6.90 -25.91
C GLY A 24 -7.36 5.55 -25.27
N ASP A 25 -7.00 4.44 -25.91
CA ASP A 25 -7.20 3.08 -25.40
C ASP A 25 -6.05 2.69 -24.47
N HIS A 26 -5.98 3.39 -23.34
CA HIS A 26 -4.96 3.21 -22.31
C HIS A 26 -5.21 1.96 -21.43
N LEU A 27 -6.12 1.05 -21.83
CA LEU A 27 -6.52 -0.17 -21.12
C LEU A 27 -5.72 -1.41 -21.55
N ALA A 28 -4.91 -1.35 -22.61
CA ALA A 28 -4.03 -2.43 -23.06
C ALA A 28 -2.79 -2.65 -22.17
N LEU A 29 -2.69 -1.92 -21.06
CA LEU A 29 -1.66 -2.07 -20.02
C LEU A 29 -2.22 -3.03 -18.97
N GLU A 30 -1.62 -4.21 -18.77
CA GLU A 30 -2.02 -5.26 -17.80
C GLU A 30 -2.89 -4.71 -16.64
N GLY A 31 -4.20 -4.71 -16.88
CA GLY A 31 -5.30 -4.29 -16.01
C GLY A 31 -5.38 -2.83 -15.51
N GLY A 32 -5.13 -1.84 -16.37
CA GLY A 32 -5.68 -0.48 -16.18
C GLY A 32 -5.09 0.31 -15.00
N HIS A 33 -3.89 -0.07 -14.55
CA HIS A 33 -3.06 0.63 -13.59
C HIS A 33 -1.60 0.42 -13.99
N MET A 34 -0.85 1.51 -14.18
CA MET A 34 0.57 1.45 -14.53
C MET A 34 1.27 1.12 -13.23
N ALA A 35 1.24 -0.15 -12.85
CA ALA A 35 1.99 -0.70 -11.73
C ALA A 35 3.47 -0.73 -12.10
N LEU A 36 4.08 0.45 -12.30
CA LEU A 36 5.52 0.60 -12.31
C LEU A 36 5.96 0.30 -10.87
N ASP A 37 6.39 -0.95 -10.64
CA ASP A 37 6.68 -1.50 -9.31
C ASP A 37 5.51 -1.41 -8.30
N GLY A 38 4.28 -1.63 -8.78
CA GLY A 38 3.11 -1.78 -7.89
C GLY A 38 2.44 -0.48 -7.42
N HIS A 39 2.80 0.66 -7.99
CA HIS A 39 2.13 1.94 -7.72
C HIS A 39 1.11 2.28 -8.80
N VAL A 40 -0.04 2.84 -8.46
CA VAL A 40 -1.05 3.25 -9.45
C VAL A 40 -0.68 4.64 -9.99
N MET A 41 -0.43 4.76 -11.29
CA MET A 41 -0.29 6.06 -11.95
C MET A 41 -1.64 6.68 -12.30
N PRO A 42 -1.85 7.98 -12.04
CA PRO A 42 -3.05 8.67 -12.49
C PRO A 42 -2.91 9.22 -13.90
N TYR A 43 -3.31 8.37 -14.83
CA TYR A 43 -3.22 8.56 -16.28
C TYR A 43 -3.78 9.85 -16.89
N PRO A 44 -4.85 10.52 -16.40
CA PRO A 44 -5.37 11.69 -17.09
C PRO A 44 -4.47 12.93 -17.00
N PHE A 45 -3.36 12.86 -16.27
CA PHE A 45 -2.52 14.00 -15.96
C PHE A 45 -1.07 13.89 -16.45
N PHE A 46 -0.72 12.74 -17.02
CA PHE A 46 0.59 12.51 -17.63
C PHE A 46 0.45 12.62 -19.14
N LYS A 47 1.45 13.20 -19.80
CA LYS A 47 1.53 13.20 -21.26
C LYS A 47 2.01 11.83 -21.75
N SER A 48 1.61 11.40 -22.94
CA SER A 48 1.93 10.06 -23.46
C SER A 48 3.44 9.78 -23.54
N HIS A 49 4.25 10.78 -23.88
CA HIS A 49 5.72 10.64 -23.92
C HIS A 49 6.34 10.47 -22.52
N GLU A 50 5.78 11.09 -21.49
CA GLU A 50 6.24 10.96 -20.10
C GLU A 50 5.98 9.56 -19.57
N VAL A 51 4.79 9.02 -19.87
CA VAL A 51 4.40 7.64 -19.55
C VAL A 51 5.40 6.65 -20.16
N LEU A 52 5.68 6.82 -21.46
CA LEU A 52 6.65 6.01 -22.19
C LEU A 52 8.05 6.09 -21.59
N TYR A 53 8.49 7.30 -21.24
CA TYR A 53 9.81 7.52 -20.68
C TYR A 53 9.96 6.90 -19.28
N LEU A 54 8.98 7.11 -18.39
CA LEU A 54 8.93 6.49 -17.06
C LEU A 54 8.86 4.96 -17.14
N TYR A 55 8.13 4.42 -18.12
CA TYR A 55 8.08 2.99 -18.36
C TYR A 55 9.44 2.42 -18.74
N ARG A 56 10.17 3.07 -19.65
CA ARG A 56 11.54 2.65 -20.02
C ARG A 56 12.48 2.74 -18.82
N LEU A 57 12.47 3.85 -18.09
CA LEU A 57 13.24 3.99 -16.86
C LEU A 57 12.94 2.87 -15.86
N SER A 58 11.68 2.50 -15.66
CA SER A 58 11.34 1.46 -14.69
C SER A 58 11.94 0.10 -15.03
N GLN A 59 12.08 -0.24 -16.32
CA GLN A 59 12.72 -1.48 -16.75
C GLN A 59 14.22 -1.49 -16.44
N LEU A 60 14.84 -0.32 -16.35
CA LEU A 60 16.27 -0.16 -16.13
C LEU A 60 16.66 -0.03 -14.64
N ARG A 61 15.68 0.22 -13.74
CA ARG A 61 15.93 0.37 -12.29
C ARG A 61 16.52 -0.88 -11.65
N HIS A 62 16.23 -2.04 -12.20
CA HIS A 62 16.57 -3.33 -11.62
C HIS A 62 17.12 -4.26 -12.70
N ASN A 63 18.36 -4.72 -12.54
CA ASN A 63 18.92 -5.77 -13.36
C ASN A 63 18.61 -7.14 -12.71
N VAL A 64 18.03 -8.05 -13.46
CA VAL A 64 17.77 -9.41 -12.96
C VAL A 64 19.08 -10.19 -12.96
N ILE A 65 19.53 -10.62 -11.79
CA ILE A 65 20.75 -11.43 -11.65
C ILE A 65 20.45 -12.93 -11.52
N TRP A 66 19.25 -13.28 -11.05
CA TRP A 66 18.78 -14.66 -10.98
C TRP A 66 17.25 -14.70 -11.08
N LYS A 67 16.72 -15.77 -11.68
CA LYS A 67 15.30 -16.08 -11.76
C LYS A 67 15.12 -17.57 -11.43
N ALA A 68 14.04 -17.91 -10.75
CA ALA A 68 13.71 -19.31 -10.52
C ALA A 68 13.45 -20.02 -11.86
N ASP A 69 14.16 -21.12 -12.09
CA ASP A 69 13.99 -21.99 -13.28
C ASP A 69 13.09 -23.20 -12.98
N SER A 70 12.87 -23.53 -11.72
CA SER A 70 11.84 -24.48 -11.28
C SER A 70 11.48 -24.22 -9.81
N VAL A 71 10.28 -24.62 -9.41
CA VAL A 71 9.76 -24.45 -8.04
C VAL A 71 8.94 -25.69 -7.69
N TYR A 72 9.15 -26.25 -6.51
CA TYR A 72 8.27 -27.28 -5.96
C TYR A 72 7.10 -26.61 -5.25
N TYR A 73 5.88 -27.10 -5.40
CA TYR A 73 4.72 -26.52 -4.71
C TYR A 73 3.77 -27.59 -4.17
N GLU A 74 2.92 -27.18 -3.24
CA GLU A 74 1.83 -27.99 -2.69
C GLU A 74 0.58 -27.17 -2.42
N ASP A 75 -0.57 -27.70 -2.85
CA ASP A 75 -1.88 -27.10 -2.66
C ASP A 75 -2.53 -27.52 -1.33
N ASN A 76 -3.02 -26.56 -0.54
CA ASN A 76 -3.72 -26.81 0.73
C ASN A 76 -2.95 -27.73 1.68
N TRP A 77 -1.71 -27.35 1.96
CA TRP A 77 -0.72 -28.20 2.62
C TRP A 77 -1.25 -28.97 3.85
N LYS A 78 -1.00 -30.28 3.87
CA LYS A 78 -1.22 -31.19 5.01
C LYS A 78 -0.02 -32.12 5.18
N GLU A 79 0.26 -32.51 6.41
CA GLU A 79 1.33 -33.46 6.71
C GLU A 79 1.15 -34.77 5.93
N GLY A 80 2.11 -35.13 5.08
CA GLY A 80 2.12 -36.36 4.27
C GLY A 80 1.81 -36.21 2.78
N ASN A 81 1.51 -35.00 2.29
CA ASN A 81 1.33 -34.74 0.86
C ASN A 81 2.67 -34.72 0.09
N GLU A 82 2.62 -34.99 -1.23
CA GLU A 82 3.78 -34.96 -2.12
C GLU A 82 3.93 -33.60 -2.83
N PHE A 83 5.18 -33.13 -2.99
CA PHE A 83 5.48 -31.91 -3.73
C PHE A 83 5.41 -32.12 -5.24
N ILE A 84 4.81 -31.15 -5.93
CA ILE A 84 4.73 -31.12 -7.39
C ILE A 84 5.80 -30.16 -7.92
N GLN A 85 6.65 -30.62 -8.85
CA GLN A 85 7.66 -29.79 -9.50
C GLN A 85 7.03 -28.99 -10.64
N ALA A 86 7.13 -27.67 -10.57
CA ALA A 86 6.76 -26.76 -11.66
C ALA A 86 8.04 -26.24 -12.36
N GLU A 87 8.07 -26.32 -13.69
CA GLU A 87 9.22 -25.88 -14.49
C GLU A 87 9.12 -24.40 -14.89
N LYS A 88 10.23 -23.81 -15.37
CA LYS A 88 10.36 -22.39 -15.76
C LYS A 88 9.23 -21.92 -16.65
N GLU A 89 8.86 -22.75 -17.62
CA GLU A 89 7.80 -22.43 -18.58
C GLU A 89 6.43 -22.37 -17.90
N GLU A 90 6.18 -23.15 -16.86
CA GLU A 90 4.93 -23.13 -16.08
C GLU A 90 4.88 -21.92 -15.14
N ILE A 91 6.02 -21.55 -14.55
CA ILE A 91 6.19 -20.30 -13.79
C ILE A 91 5.96 -19.07 -14.69
N GLN A 92 6.41 -19.11 -15.95
CA GLN A 92 6.29 -18.01 -16.91
C GLN A 92 4.96 -17.99 -17.70
N LYS A 93 4.35 -19.15 -17.98
CA LYS A 93 3.14 -19.29 -18.82
C LYS A 93 1.82 -19.21 -18.06
N VAL A 94 1.83 -19.22 -16.72
CA VAL A 94 0.77 -18.79 -15.78
C VAL A 94 0.74 -19.73 -14.56
N PRO A 95 1.23 -19.30 -13.37
CA PRO A 95 1.06 -20.02 -12.12
C PRO A 95 -0.25 -19.62 -11.44
N ALA A 96 -1.35 -19.75 -12.16
CA ALA A 96 -2.70 -19.55 -11.63
C ALA A 96 -3.36 -20.92 -11.38
N SER A 97 -3.03 -21.96 -12.16
CA SER A 97 -3.44 -23.34 -11.90
C SER A 97 -2.97 -23.88 -10.53
N PHE A 98 -1.89 -23.32 -9.98
CA PHE A 98 -1.28 -23.72 -8.71
C PHE A 98 -1.75 -22.92 -7.50
N MET A 99 -2.84 -22.16 -7.60
CA MET A 99 -3.68 -21.87 -6.44
C MET A 99 -5.08 -22.30 -6.82
N SER A 100 -5.44 -23.54 -6.46
CA SER A 100 -6.77 -24.09 -6.70
C SER A 100 -7.81 -23.06 -6.25
N GLY A 101 -8.71 -22.74 -7.19
CA GLY A 101 -9.42 -21.47 -7.32
C GLY A 101 -10.51 -21.18 -6.30
N ASP A 102 -10.34 -21.60 -5.05
CA ASP A 102 -11.27 -21.33 -3.98
C ASP A 102 -10.82 -20.21 -3.04
N ARG A 103 -11.79 -19.64 -2.35
CA ARG A 103 -11.55 -18.66 -1.31
C ARG A 103 -10.84 -19.36 -0.15
N HIS A 104 -9.79 -18.72 0.37
CA HIS A 104 -9.02 -19.18 1.53
C HIS A 104 -7.98 -20.27 1.29
N THR A 105 -7.66 -20.58 0.03
CA THR A 105 -6.60 -21.51 -0.33
C THR A 105 -5.24 -21.05 0.23
N THR A 106 -4.48 -22.01 0.78
CA THR A 106 -3.13 -21.80 1.30
C THR A 106 -2.16 -22.74 0.62
N ASN A 107 -1.13 -22.17 -0.01
CA ASN A 107 -0.18 -22.92 -0.82
C ASN A 107 1.25 -22.62 -0.41
N SER A 108 2.09 -23.65 -0.51
CA SER A 108 3.50 -23.57 -0.17
C SER A 108 4.34 -23.80 -1.41
N TYR A 109 5.40 -23.02 -1.57
CA TYR A 109 6.37 -23.16 -2.66
C TYR A 109 7.77 -23.30 -2.09
N TRP A 110 8.61 -24.17 -2.66
CA TRP A 110 9.98 -24.42 -2.25
C TRP A 110 10.96 -24.35 -3.42
N PHE A 111 12.11 -23.74 -3.16
CA PHE A 111 13.23 -23.68 -4.08
C PHE A 111 14.52 -23.37 -3.31
N THR A 112 15.65 -23.50 -4.00
CA THR A 112 16.96 -23.12 -3.49
C THR A 112 17.48 -21.91 -4.27
N ILE A 113 18.30 -21.08 -3.62
CA ILE A 113 18.99 -19.98 -4.28
C ILE A 113 20.42 -20.48 -4.57
N PRO A 114 20.87 -20.50 -5.83
CA PRO A 114 22.22 -20.90 -6.18
C PRO A 114 23.24 -19.84 -5.74
N GLU A 115 24.54 -20.14 -5.90
CA GLU A 115 25.57 -19.12 -5.74
C GLU A 115 25.35 -17.99 -6.77
N LEU A 116 25.26 -16.75 -6.27
CA LEU A 116 24.98 -15.58 -7.09
C LEU A 116 26.28 -14.94 -7.60
N PRO A 117 26.25 -14.25 -8.75
CA PRO A 117 27.39 -13.47 -9.23
C PRO A 117 27.89 -12.50 -8.15
N LYS A 118 29.18 -12.15 -8.13
CA LYS A 118 29.71 -11.16 -7.17
C LYS A 118 29.00 -9.81 -7.31
N SER A 119 28.62 -9.19 -6.19
CA SER A 119 28.05 -7.84 -6.19
C SER A 119 29.16 -6.80 -6.36
N ASN A 120 28.89 -5.76 -7.14
CA ASN A 120 29.76 -4.59 -7.26
C ASN A 120 29.41 -3.50 -6.24
N GLY A 121 28.96 -3.89 -5.04
CA GLY A 121 28.51 -2.98 -3.99
C GLY A 121 27.11 -2.39 -4.22
N LYS A 122 26.39 -2.88 -5.24
CA LYS A 122 24.99 -2.52 -5.47
C LYS A 122 24.08 -3.36 -4.61
N GLU A 123 23.01 -2.74 -4.15
CA GLU A 123 22.00 -3.40 -3.34
C GLU A 123 21.23 -4.44 -4.15
N ARG A 124 20.99 -5.59 -3.54
CA ARG A 124 20.23 -6.70 -4.12
C ARG A 124 18.94 -6.91 -3.38
N PHE A 125 17.91 -7.29 -4.14
CA PHE A 125 16.59 -7.56 -3.61
C PHE A 125 16.11 -8.93 -4.06
N PHE A 126 15.58 -9.71 -3.11
CA PHE A 126 14.65 -10.78 -3.43
C PHE A 126 13.32 -10.16 -3.86
N CYS A 127 12.84 -10.54 -5.04
CA CYS A 127 11.67 -9.99 -5.69
C CYS A 127 10.61 -11.07 -5.93
N LEU A 128 9.37 -10.76 -5.54
CA LEU A 128 8.23 -11.65 -5.73
C LEU A 128 7.09 -10.89 -6.40
N LYS A 129 6.98 -10.97 -7.72
CA LYS A 129 5.94 -10.26 -8.48
C LYS A 129 4.76 -11.17 -8.78
N PRO A 130 3.54 -10.82 -8.36
CA PRO A 130 2.35 -11.59 -8.67
C PRO A 130 1.91 -11.43 -10.13
N ILE A 131 1.09 -12.37 -10.58
CA ILE A 131 0.65 -12.48 -11.99
C ILE A 131 -0.02 -11.22 -12.51
N GLU A 132 -1.01 -10.73 -11.77
CA GLU A 132 -1.78 -9.57 -12.20
C GLU A 132 -1.90 -8.55 -11.07
N MET A 133 -1.15 -7.47 -11.25
CA MET A 133 -1.09 -6.34 -10.31
C MET A 133 -2.37 -5.48 -10.34
N SER A 134 -3.28 -5.74 -11.26
CA SER A 134 -4.55 -5.02 -11.34
C SER A 134 -5.67 -5.69 -10.54
N LEU A 135 -5.58 -7.02 -10.39
CA LEU A 135 -6.68 -7.81 -9.88
C LEU A 135 -6.77 -7.70 -8.37
N VAL A 136 -8.01 -7.79 -7.91
CA VAL A 136 -8.32 -7.58 -6.51
C VAL A 136 -8.22 -8.96 -5.88
N GLY A 137 -7.12 -9.21 -5.17
CA GLY A 137 -6.87 -10.48 -4.50
C GLY A 137 -5.49 -11.04 -4.76
N TRP A 138 -4.49 -10.54 -4.05
CA TRP A 138 -3.11 -10.93 -4.28
C TRP A 138 -2.79 -12.13 -3.39
N PRO A 139 -1.78 -12.96 -3.74
CA PRO A 139 -1.21 -13.86 -2.75
C PRO A 139 -0.58 -13.01 -1.64
N GLU A 140 -1.03 -13.22 -0.40
CA GLU A 140 -0.32 -12.71 0.77
C GLU A 140 0.63 -13.80 1.24
N THR A 141 1.91 -13.49 1.37
CA THR A 141 2.92 -14.55 1.47
C THR A 141 3.88 -14.29 2.59
N THR A 142 4.17 -15.31 3.40
CA THR A 142 5.30 -15.29 4.32
C THR A 142 6.48 -16.00 3.67
N ILE A 143 7.65 -15.39 3.69
CA ILE A 143 8.90 -15.91 3.13
C ILE A 143 9.72 -16.50 4.27
N TYR A 144 9.99 -17.79 4.18
CA TYR A 144 10.79 -18.54 5.14
C TYR A 144 12.15 -18.87 4.54
N ILE A 145 13.21 -18.64 5.31
CA ILE A 145 14.58 -19.06 4.99
C ILE A 145 14.97 -20.08 6.04
N ASN A 146 15.37 -21.28 5.62
CA ASN A 146 15.70 -22.40 6.51
C ASN A 146 14.64 -22.61 7.62
N GLY A 147 13.35 -22.53 7.23
CA GLY A 147 12.21 -22.71 8.14
C GLY A 147 11.87 -21.51 9.05
N LYS A 148 12.64 -20.42 9.03
CA LYS A 148 12.37 -19.21 9.82
C LYS A 148 11.71 -18.13 8.97
N ALA A 149 10.62 -17.54 9.45
CA ALA A 149 9.98 -16.42 8.76
C ALA A 149 10.90 -15.20 8.78
N LYS A 150 11.33 -14.71 7.60
CA LYS A 150 12.27 -13.58 7.47
C LYS A 150 11.69 -12.38 6.72
N ALA A 151 10.72 -12.60 5.83
CA ALA A 151 10.08 -11.53 5.06
C ALA A 151 8.62 -11.84 4.73
N SER A 152 7.89 -10.90 4.14
CA SER A 152 6.55 -11.17 3.63
C SER A 152 6.15 -10.36 2.40
N LEU A 153 5.38 -10.96 1.50
CA LEU A 153 4.73 -10.25 0.41
C LEU A 153 3.35 -9.74 0.84
N LEU A 154 3.17 -8.44 0.68
CA LEU A 154 1.87 -7.78 0.70
C LEU A 154 1.77 -6.87 -0.54
N ARG A 155 0.57 -6.41 -0.88
CA ARG A 155 0.27 -5.64 -2.11
C ARG A 155 1.19 -4.44 -2.42
N GLN A 156 1.90 -3.90 -1.44
CA GLN A 156 2.74 -2.70 -1.60
C GLN A 156 4.24 -2.95 -1.36
N HIS A 157 4.66 -4.21 -1.19
CA HIS A 157 6.04 -4.52 -0.84
C HIS A 157 6.54 -5.77 -1.55
N PHE A 158 7.28 -5.58 -2.64
CA PHE A 158 7.76 -6.64 -3.55
C PHE A 158 9.25 -6.94 -3.43
N TYR A 159 10.02 -6.03 -2.82
CA TYR A 159 11.47 -6.03 -2.83
C TYR A 159 12.01 -6.13 -1.41
N TRP A 160 12.75 -7.19 -1.12
CA TRP A 160 13.33 -7.46 0.18
C TRP A 160 14.85 -7.46 0.09
N SER A 161 15.53 -6.65 0.89
CA SER A 161 17.00 -6.61 0.91
C SER A 161 17.52 -8.02 1.08
N LEU A 162 18.28 -8.49 0.08
CA LEU A 162 18.78 -9.85 0.07
C LEU A 162 19.77 -10.06 1.23
N ASP A 163 20.64 -9.08 1.48
CA ASP A 163 21.64 -9.17 2.56
C ASP A 163 20.95 -9.28 3.93
N GLN A 164 19.89 -8.52 4.17
CA GLN A 164 19.13 -8.64 5.41
C GLN A 164 18.37 -9.97 5.49
N LEU A 165 17.73 -10.38 4.39
CA LEU A 165 16.96 -11.62 4.30
C LEU A 165 17.82 -12.86 4.60
N MET A 166 19.07 -12.84 4.12
CA MET A 166 20.03 -13.94 4.17
C MET A 166 21.06 -13.76 5.31
N SER A 167 20.92 -12.71 6.13
CA SER A 167 21.91 -12.39 7.16
C SER A 167 22.08 -13.54 8.18
N GLY A 168 23.33 -13.97 8.36
CA GLY A 168 23.74 -14.92 9.40
C GLY A 168 23.53 -16.40 9.10
N ASP A 169 22.93 -16.79 7.97
CA ASP A 169 22.59 -18.18 7.66
C ASP A 169 23.11 -18.58 6.25
N THR A 170 23.72 -19.75 6.10
CA THR A 170 23.86 -20.40 4.78
C THR A 170 22.46 -20.78 4.31
N VAL A 171 22.03 -20.32 3.14
CA VAL A 171 20.65 -20.58 2.69
C VAL A 171 20.55 -21.91 1.97
N GLU A 172 19.95 -22.86 2.67
CA GLU A 172 19.74 -24.23 2.20
C GLU A 172 18.39 -24.34 1.49
N SER A 173 17.36 -23.63 1.97
CA SER A 173 16.03 -23.65 1.39
C SER A 173 15.26 -22.35 1.58
N VAL A 174 14.45 -22.01 0.59
CA VAL A 174 13.46 -20.93 0.64
C VAL A 174 12.07 -21.54 0.51
N CYS A 175 11.16 -21.14 1.40
CA CYS A 175 9.76 -21.54 1.37
C CYS A 175 8.84 -20.30 1.33
N LEU A 176 7.89 -20.28 0.41
CA LEU A 176 6.85 -19.24 0.31
C LEU A 176 5.53 -19.83 0.76
N LYS A 177 4.98 -19.37 1.89
CA LYS A 177 3.64 -19.75 2.34
C LYS A 177 2.64 -18.67 1.96
N SER A 178 1.76 -18.98 1.03
CA SER A 178 0.90 -18.02 0.33
C SER A 178 -0.57 -18.26 0.64
N PHE A 179 -1.32 -17.18 0.79
CA PHE A 179 -2.73 -17.20 1.14
C PHE A 179 -3.57 -16.35 0.18
N GLY A 180 -4.69 -16.92 -0.29
CA GLY A 180 -5.65 -16.28 -1.19
C GLY A 180 -7.03 -16.04 -0.56
N VAL A 181 -7.66 -14.89 -0.82
CA VAL A 181 -8.95 -14.46 -0.19
C VAL A 181 -10.18 -14.56 -1.12
N PHE A 182 -10.01 -14.85 -2.43
CA PHE A 182 -11.10 -14.86 -3.44
C PHE A 182 -10.91 -16.01 -4.42
N HIS A 183 -12.01 -16.42 -5.03
CA HIS A 183 -12.17 -17.46 -6.05
C HIS A 183 -11.55 -17.12 -7.41
N LYS A 184 -10.35 -16.53 -7.41
CA LYS A 184 -9.58 -16.27 -8.63
C LYS A 184 -8.19 -16.88 -8.46
N PRO A 185 -7.70 -17.59 -9.48
CA PRO A 185 -6.38 -18.20 -9.44
C PRO A 185 -5.29 -17.11 -9.39
N ARG A 186 -4.22 -17.35 -8.64
CA ARG A 186 -3.16 -16.36 -8.36
C ARG A 186 -1.85 -17.07 -8.10
N GLY A 187 -0.76 -16.39 -8.36
CA GLY A 187 0.59 -16.87 -8.11
C GLY A 187 1.57 -15.78 -8.52
N TYR A 188 2.78 -16.17 -8.93
CA TYR A 188 3.88 -15.26 -9.21
C TYR A 188 4.29 -15.26 -10.66
N LYS A 189 4.21 -14.11 -11.33
CA LYS A 189 4.84 -13.91 -12.65
C LYS A 189 6.36 -13.96 -12.57
N GLU A 190 6.92 -13.58 -11.42
CA GLU A 190 8.36 -13.52 -11.23
C GLU A 190 8.74 -13.86 -9.80
N ILE A 191 9.65 -14.84 -9.66
CA ILE A 191 10.45 -15.07 -8.46
C ILE A 191 11.89 -14.84 -8.89
N SER A 192 12.51 -13.76 -8.40
CA SER A 192 13.82 -13.34 -8.87
C SER A 192 14.65 -12.70 -7.79
N ILE A 193 15.94 -12.59 -8.08
CA ILE A 193 16.83 -11.68 -7.37
C ILE A 193 17.27 -10.63 -8.38
N VAL A 194 17.11 -9.38 -7.96
CA VAL A 194 17.47 -8.22 -8.77
C VAL A 194 18.56 -7.41 -8.08
N GLU A 195 19.40 -6.76 -8.87
CA GLU A 195 20.37 -5.78 -8.43
C GLU A 195 19.88 -4.38 -8.84
N ARG A 196 19.79 -3.45 -7.88
CA ARG A 196 19.27 -2.11 -8.12
C ARG A 196 20.32 -1.23 -8.77
N ASN A 197 19.88 -0.44 -9.75
CA ASN A 197 20.62 0.69 -10.29
C ASN A 197 20.21 1.96 -9.54
N PRO A 198 21.01 2.45 -8.58
CA PRO A 198 20.61 3.57 -7.73
C PRO A 198 20.46 4.88 -8.50
N GLU A 199 21.28 5.10 -9.54
CA GLU A 199 21.23 6.29 -10.39
C GLU A 199 19.89 6.40 -11.15
N ILE A 200 19.49 5.30 -11.79
CA ILE A 200 18.23 5.25 -12.56
C ILE A 200 17.02 5.27 -11.62
N ASP A 201 17.12 4.62 -10.47
CA ASP A 201 16.07 4.64 -9.44
C ASP A 201 15.81 6.07 -8.93
N GLN A 202 16.87 6.82 -8.64
CA GLN A 202 16.76 8.22 -8.24
C GLN A 202 16.13 9.08 -9.34
N LEU A 203 16.58 8.92 -10.59
CA LEU A 203 16.05 9.64 -11.75
C LEU A 203 14.55 9.39 -11.94
N TYR A 204 14.13 8.12 -11.85
CA TYR A 204 12.75 7.70 -11.97
C TYR A 204 11.85 8.40 -10.93
N TRP A 205 12.28 8.42 -9.66
CA TRP A 205 11.49 9.04 -8.61
C TRP A 205 11.42 10.57 -8.72
N TYR A 206 12.51 11.23 -9.10
CA TYR A 206 12.46 12.68 -9.35
C TYR A 206 11.49 13.02 -10.48
N LEU A 207 11.62 12.38 -11.65
CA LEU A 207 10.75 12.66 -12.79
C LEU A 207 9.28 12.41 -12.44
N ARG A 208 8.99 11.28 -11.78
CA ARG A 208 7.63 10.95 -11.35
C ARG A 208 7.04 12.01 -10.42
N VAL A 209 7.76 12.39 -9.37
CA VAL A 209 7.29 13.38 -8.39
C VAL A 209 7.06 14.74 -9.06
N LEU A 210 7.95 15.16 -9.96
CA LEU A 210 7.80 16.42 -10.70
C LEU A 210 6.54 16.42 -11.58
N ILE A 211 6.28 15.35 -12.34
CA ILE A 211 5.08 15.27 -13.19
C ILE A 211 3.81 15.24 -12.34
N GLU A 212 3.80 14.45 -11.25
CA GLU A 212 2.66 14.42 -10.33
C GLU A 212 2.42 15.79 -9.67
N ALA A 213 3.48 16.49 -9.27
CA ALA A 213 3.38 17.83 -8.67
C ALA A 213 2.91 18.89 -9.68
N ALA A 214 3.40 18.87 -10.93
CA ALA A 214 2.94 19.81 -11.96
C ALA A 214 1.43 19.70 -12.18
N SER A 215 0.88 18.49 -12.04
CA SER A 215 -0.52 18.21 -12.31
C SER A 215 -1.51 18.77 -11.28
N ILE A 216 -1.03 19.27 -10.15
CA ILE A 216 -1.86 19.91 -9.11
C ILE A 216 -1.64 21.43 -9.05
N LEU A 217 -0.70 21.96 -9.83
CA LEU A 217 -0.45 23.39 -9.93
C LEU A 217 -1.22 23.98 -11.12
N LYS A 218 -1.51 25.28 -11.04
CA LYS A 218 -2.15 26.00 -12.13
C LYS A 218 -1.15 26.26 -13.26
N GLU A 219 -1.56 25.97 -14.49
CA GLU A 219 -0.72 26.25 -15.66
C GLU A 219 -0.38 27.74 -15.76
N GLY A 220 0.89 28.03 -15.97
CA GLY A 220 1.41 29.40 -16.12
C GLY A 220 1.98 30.01 -14.84
N ASP A 221 1.69 29.45 -13.66
CA ASP A 221 2.31 29.88 -12.40
C ASP A 221 3.81 29.58 -12.40
N ASN A 222 4.59 30.35 -11.63
CA ASN A 222 6.05 30.18 -11.59
C ASN A 222 6.44 28.76 -11.14
N GLY A 223 5.83 28.24 -10.07
CA GLY A 223 6.09 26.88 -9.59
C GLY A 223 5.77 25.80 -10.63
N TYR A 224 4.69 25.97 -11.41
CA TYR A 224 4.36 25.07 -12.52
C TYR A 224 5.45 25.09 -13.59
N LYS A 225 5.90 26.28 -14.01
CA LYS A 225 6.92 26.45 -15.06
C LYS A 225 8.25 25.82 -14.66
N GLU A 226 8.73 26.08 -13.44
CA GLU A 226 10.00 25.52 -12.94
C GLU A 226 9.96 23.98 -12.88
N ILE A 227 8.89 23.41 -12.32
CA ILE A 227 8.72 21.94 -12.22
C ILE A 227 8.65 21.31 -13.61
N ARG A 228 7.89 21.92 -14.54
CA ARG A 228 7.77 21.43 -15.91
C ARG A 228 9.09 21.52 -16.66
N GLN A 229 9.79 22.62 -16.53
CA GLN A 229 11.10 22.81 -17.14
C GLN A 229 12.10 21.76 -16.66
N LEU A 230 12.13 21.46 -15.35
CA LEU A 230 13.03 20.42 -14.84
C LEU A 230 12.65 19.02 -15.33
N ALA A 231 11.36 18.69 -15.39
CA ALA A 231 10.90 17.42 -15.95
C ALA A 231 11.29 17.27 -17.44
N ASP A 232 11.13 18.33 -18.23
CA ASP A 232 11.50 18.34 -19.65
C ASP A 232 13.03 18.25 -19.83
N GLN A 233 13.81 18.91 -18.95
CA GLN A 233 15.27 18.82 -18.92
C GLN A 233 15.75 17.40 -18.61
N ILE A 234 15.10 16.67 -17.69
CA ILE A 234 15.43 15.26 -17.43
C ILE A 234 15.32 14.44 -18.71
N MET A 235 14.19 14.54 -19.41
CA MET A 235 13.95 13.77 -20.63
C MET A 235 14.87 14.18 -21.79
N ALA A 236 15.30 15.45 -21.84
CA ALA A 236 16.21 15.95 -22.87
C ALA A 236 17.69 15.59 -22.61
N ASN A 237 18.11 15.51 -21.34
CA ASN A 237 19.52 15.28 -20.97
C ASN A 237 19.86 13.82 -20.73
N VAL A 238 18.87 12.94 -20.57
CA VAL A 238 19.09 11.50 -20.39
C VAL A 238 18.53 10.74 -21.58
N ASP A 239 19.44 10.18 -22.38
CA ASP A 239 19.13 9.45 -23.59
C ASP A 239 19.02 7.97 -23.26
N LEU A 240 17.80 7.45 -23.28
CA LEU A 240 17.54 6.04 -22.99
C LEU A 240 17.88 5.12 -24.17
N ASP A 241 18.15 5.66 -25.37
CA ASP A 241 18.49 4.85 -26.55
C ASP A 241 19.93 4.33 -26.53
N ILE A 242 20.78 4.92 -25.68
CA ILE A 242 22.15 4.46 -25.42
C ILE A 242 22.25 3.61 -24.14
N GLU A 243 21.12 3.13 -23.61
CA GLU A 243 21.10 2.28 -22.41
C GLU A 243 22.08 1.08 -22.51
N GLY A 244 22.70 0.71 -21.38
CA GLY A 244 23.66 -0.39 -21.32
C GLY A 244 25.05 -0.08 -21.91
N THR A 245 25.29 1.15 -22.38
CA THR A 245 26.63 1.61 -22.83
C THR A 245 27.38 2.37 -21.74
N VAL A 246 28.71 2.45 -21.87
CA VAL A 246 29.54 3.30 -20.99
C VAL A 246 29.15 4.78 -21.07
N LEU A 247 28.65 5.23 -22.23
CA LEU A 247 28.20 6.61 -22.41
C LEU A 247 26.97 6.92 -21.56
N PHE A 248 26.05 5.97 -21.40
CA PHE A 248 24.89 6.13 -20.54
C PHE A 248 25.27 6.26 -19.06
N ASP A 249 26.19 5.43 -18.59
CA ASP A 249 26.69 5.53 -17.20
C ASP A 249 27.38 6.88 -16.96
N LEU A 250 28.18 7.37 -17.91
CA LEU A 250 28.81 8.70 -17.84
C LEU A 250 27.78 9.83 -17.85
N GLN A 251 26.75 9.73 -18.69
CA GLN A 251 25.65 10.68 -18.77
C GLN A 251 24.91 10.81 -17.43
N LEU A 252 24.53 9.67 -16.83
CA LEU A 252 23.86 9.67 -15.52
C LEU A 252 24.76 10.27 -14.44
N LYS A 253 26.03 9.87 -14.40
CA LYS A 253 27.00 10.36 -13.41
C LYS A 253 27.24 11.86 -13.51
N GLU A 254 27.23 12.42 -14.71
CA GLU A 254 27.37 13.87 -14.92
C GLU A 254 26.08 14.64 -14.58
N TYR A 255 24.92 14.09 -14.96
CA TYR A 255 23.65 14.81 -14.88
C TYR A 255 23.01 14.76 -13.48
N LEU A 256 23.09 13.63 -12.77
CA LEU A 256 22.41 13.46 -11.48
C LEU A 256 22.76 14.51 -10.42
N PRO A 257 24.03 14.90 -10.22
CA PRO A 257 24.36 15.97 -9.27
C PRO A 257 23.70 17.31 -9.63
N LYS A 258 23.65 17.65 -10.93
CA LYS A 258 22.99 18.88 -11.42
C LYS A 258 21.48 18.80 -11.19
N LEU A 259 20.86 17.66 -11.51
CA LEU A 259 19.44 17.41 -11.26
C LEU A 259 19.10 17.56 -9.77
N GLN A 260 19.93 17.01 -8.88
CA GLN A 260 19.72 17.14 -7.44
C GLN A 260 19.76 18.60 -6.98
N GLU A 261 20.72 19.39 -7.48
CA GLU A 261 20.81 20.82 -7.17
C GLU A 261 19.56 21.60 -7.63
N GLU A 262 19.14 21.39 -8.87
CA GLU A 262 17.95 22.04 -9.43
C GLU A 262 16.67 21.62 -8.70
N PHE A 263 16.54 20.33 -8.34
CA PHE A 263 15.43 19.85 -7.53
C PHE A 263 15.39 20.54 -6.16
N GLN A 264 16.54 20.73 -5.50
CA GLN A 264 16.60 21.45 -4.22
C GLN A 264 16.24 22.94 -4.37
N LYS A 265 16.59 23.59 -5.48
CA LYS A 265 16.14 24.97 -5.76
C LYS A 265 14.63 25.06 -5.82
N ILE A 266 13.96 24.12 -6.50
CA ILE A 266 12.49 24.05 -6.53
C ILE A 266 11.92 23.83 -5.13
N VAL A 267 12.49 22.90 -4.35
CA VAL A 267 12.04 22.65 -2.96
C VAL A 267 12.16 23.92 -2.11
N ALA A 268 13.23 24.70 -2.27
CA ALA A 268 13.44 25.95 -1.55
C ALA A 268 12.46 27.07 -1.93
N MET A 269 11.72 26.94 -3.04
CA MET A 269 10.65 27.88 -3.41
C MET A 269 9.34 27.63 -2.64
N ALA A 270 9.20 26.48 -1.98
CA ALA A 270 7.96 26.10 -1.32
C ALA A 270 7.68 26.97 -0.08
N ASP A 271 6.43 27.40 0.07
CA ASP A 271 5.98 28.05 1.30
C ASP A 271 5.76 27.00 2.39
N HIS A 272 6.53 27.10 3.49
CA HIS A 272 6.49 26.15 4.61
C HIS A 272 5.39 26.47 5.63
N GLN A 273 4.39 27.28 5.28
CA GLN A 273 3.31 27.65 6.18
C GLN A 273 2.45 26.48 6.64
N VAL A 274 2.37 25.38 5.90
CA VAL A 274 1.54 24.21 6.24
C VAL A 274 2.41 23.01 6.63
N THR A 275 2.05 22.34 7.71
CA THR A 275 2.69 21.09 8.14
C THR A 275 1.71 19.92 8.04
N LEU A 276 2.05 18.93 7.21
CA LEU A 276 1.32 17.68 7.09
C LEU A 276 2.10 16.54 7.75
N TYR A 277 1.60 16.02 8.87
CA TYR A 277 2.20 14.86 9.54
C TYR A 277 1.83 13.58 8.80
N MET A 278 2.80 12.94 8.16
CA MET A 278 2.58 11.67 7.48
C MET A 278 2.76 10.51 8.47
N LEU A 279 1.69 9.77 8.69
CA LEU A 279 1.71 8.56 9.53
C LEU A 279 1.30 7.39 8.65
N MET A 280 2.12 6.34 8.62
CA MET A 280 1.66 5.10 8.03
C MET A 280 0.69 4.41 8.98
N HIS A 281 -0.29 3.71 8.45
CA HIS A 281 -1.39 3.12 9.18
C HIS A 281 -1.81 1.81 8.50
N GLY A 282 -2.00 0.77 9.30
CA GLY A 282 -2.44 -0.54 8.81
C GLY A 282 -3.67 -1.01 9.56
N HIS A 283 -4.84 -0.56 9.10
CA HIS A 283 -6.10 -1.07 9.62
C HIS A 283 -6.36 -2.49 9.13
N LEU A 284 -6.29 -3.43 10.06
CA LEU A 284 -6.53 -4.84 9.84
C LEU A 284 -7.89 -5.21 10.43
N ASP A 285 -8.83 -5.65 9.58
CA ASP A 285 -10.09 -6.21 10.09
C ASP A 285 -9.80 -7.57 10.75
N SER A 286 -10.23 -7.78 11.99
CA SER A 286 -10.03 -9.06 12.70
C SER A 286 -10.71 -10.22 11.97
N ALA A 287 -11.92 -9.99 11.45
CA ALA A 287 -12.63 -10.91 10.59
C ALA A 287 -13.47 -10.11 9.59
N TRP A 288 -13.22 -10.31 8.30
CA TRP A 288 -14.00 -9.69 7.24
C TRP A 288 -14.19 -10.65 6.09
N ARG A 289 -13.22 -10.68 5.18
CA ARG A 289 -13.22 -11.64 4.08
C ARG A 289 -12.42 -12.90 4.40
N TRP A 290 -11.88 -13.01 5.60
CA TRP A 290 -11.06 -14.09 6.15
C TRP A 290 -11.50 -14.41 7.59
N THR A 291 -11.11 -15.57 8.09
CA THR A 291 -11.38 -16.03 9.46
C THR A 291 -10.41 -15.39 10.46
N LEU A 292 -10.69 -15.52 11.76
CA LEU A 292 -9.77 -15.07 12.82
C LEU A 292 -8.41 -15.79 12.75
N GLU A 293 -8.41 -17.10 12.50
CA GLU A 293 -7.17 -17.88 12.33
C GLU A 293 -6.31 -17.36 11.17
N GLN A 294 -6.94 -16.93 10.08
CA GLN A 294 -6.23 -16.32 8.95
C GLN A 294 -5.68 -14.92 9.28
N THR A 295 -6.31 -14.21 10.23
CA THR A 295 -5.81 -12.94 10.74
C THR A 295 -4.50 -13.10 11.49
N ASP A 296 -4.28 -14.21 12.19
CA ASP A 296 -3.02 -14.46 12.88
C ASP A 296 -1.82 -14.39 11.91
N GLY A 297 -1.91 -15.08 10.76
CA GLY A 297 -0.89 -14.97 9.71
C GLY A 297 -0.77 -13.56 9.11
N LYS A 298 -1.88 -12.81 9.04
CA LYS A 298 -1.87 -11.41 8.55
C LYS A 298 -1.14 -10.49 9.51
N ILE A 299 -1.32 -10.69 10.81
CA ILE A 299 -0.61 -9.98 11.87
C ILE A 299 0.89 -10.19 11.70
N GLN A 300 1.35 -11.45 11.55
CA GLN A 300 2.76 -11.76 11.34
C GLN A 300 3.35 -10.97 10.16
N ARG A 301 2.71 -11.04 8.99
CA ARG A 301 3.19 -10.37 7.77
C ARG A 301 3.19 -8.85 7.89
N LEU A 302 2.15 -8.29 8.51
CA LEU A 302 2.06 -6.86 8.79
C LEU A 302 3.24 -6.44 9.67
N VAL A 303 3.48 -7.12 10.79
CA VAL A 303 4.55 -6.78 11.73
C VAL A 303 5.94 -6.91 11.11
N MET A 304 6.21 -8.00 10.40
CA MET A 304 7.50 -8.22 9.74
C MET A 304 7.82 -7.11 8.73
N ASN A 305 6.84 -6.68 7.95
CA ASN A 305 7.02 -5.58 7.00
C ASN A 305 7.31 -4.26 7.73
N ASN A 306 6.55 -4.01 8.79
CA ASN A 306 6.73 -2.89 9.73
C ASN A 306 8.12 -2.76 10.27
N LEU A 307 8.61 -3.82 10.89
CA LEU A 307 9.94 -3.82 11.46
C LEU A 307 11.01 -3.63 10.39
N TYR A 308 10.87 -4.27 9.22
CA TYR A 308 11.81 -4.09 8.12
C TYR A 308 11.90 -2.65 7.61
N LEU A 309 10.78 -1.95 7.39
CA LEU A 309 10.86 -0.54 6.97
C LEU A 309 11.39 0.36 8.09
N MET A 310 11.07 0.07 9.36
CA MET A 310 11.60 0.83 10.50
C MET A 310 13.11 0.69 10.64
N ASP A 311 13.66 -0.50 10.36
CA ASP A 311 15.11 -0.75 10.37
C ASP A 311 15.81 -0.02 9.21
N ARG A 312 15.13 0.13 8.07
CA ARG A 312 15.68 0.75 6.87
C ARG A 312 15.55 2.27 6.83
N TYR A 313 14.46 2.81 7.37
CA TYR A 313 14.09 4.21 7.30
C TYR A 313 13.84 4.75 8.71
N PRO A 314 14.82 5.40 9.36
CA PRO A 314 14.70 5.90 10.73
C PRO A 314 13.53 6.87 10.95
N GLU A 315 13.16 7.63 9.91
CA GLU A 315 12.05 8.58 9.89
C GLU A 315 10.67 7.91 9.79
N TYR A 316 10.63 6.60 9.49
CA TYR A 316 9.40 5.85 9.27
C TYR A 316 8.60 5.72 10.57
N LYS A 317 7.35 6.20 10.54
CA LYS A 317 6.40 6.10 11.66
C LYS A 317 5.15 5.36 11.25
N TYR A 318 4.77 4.38 12.06
CA TYR A 318 3.59 3.56 11.83
C TYR A 318 2.65 3.55 13.02
N MET A 319 1.38 3.78 12.76
CA MET A 319 0.30 3.74 13.72
C MET A 319 -0.47 2.43 13.61
N PHE A 320 -0.66 1.76 14.74
CA PHE A 320 -1.43 0.53 14.82
C PHE A 320 -2.31 0.50 16.06
N THR A 321 -3.60 0.26 15.83
CA THR A 321 -4.64 0.83 16.69
C THR A 321 -5.47 -0.17 17.47
N MET A 322 -5.38 -1.46 17.14
CA MET A 322 -6.28 -2.47 17.70
C MET A 322 -5.60 -3.36 18.76
N PRO A 323 -5.99 -3.26 20.05
CA PRO A 323 -5.45 -4.05 21.16
C PRO A 323 -5.53 -5.57 20.98
N TYR A 324 -6.65 -6.08 20.44
CA TYR A 324 -6.80 -7.52 20.14
C TYR A 324 -5.61 -8.08 19.33
N HIS A 325 -5.10 -7.32 18.37
CA HIS A 325 -3.95 -7.77 17.58
C HIS A 325 -2.65 -7.79 18.37
N TYR A 326 -2.47 -6.92 19.36
CA TYR A 326 -1.30 -6.97 20.24
C TYR A 326 -1.33 -8.19 21.14
N GLU A 327 -2.51 -8.57 21.65
CA GLU A 327 -2.68 -9.81 22.39
C GLU A 327 -2.29 -11.02 21.52
N ARG A 328 -2.83 -11.11 20.30
CA ARG A 328 -2.47 -12.18 19.35
C ARG A 328 -0.98 -12.18 18.97
N MET A 329 -0.37 -11.01 18.80
CA MET A 329 1.08 -10.89 18.57
C MET A 329 1.89 -11.46 19.73
N LYS A 330 1.53 -11.11 20.97
CA LYS A 330 2.19 -11.56 22.19
C LYS A 330 2.10 -13.08 22.35
N GLU A 331 0.94 -13.65 22.04
CA GLU A 331 0.68 -15.10 22.15
C GLU A 331 1.39 -15.92 21.06
N LEU A 332 1.31 -15.48 19.79
CA LEU A 332 1.71 -16.29 18.64
C LEU A 332 3.12 -15.99 18.13
N TYR A 333 3.57 -14.75 18.30
CA TYR A 333 4.83 -14.25 17.72
C TYR A 333 5.65 -13.47 18.75
N PRO A 334 6.02 -14.07 19.90
CA PRO A 334 6.64 -13.37 21.02
C PRO A 334 7.95 -12.63 20.64
N GLU A 335 8.74 -13.19 19.72
CA GLU A 335 9.95 -12.53 19.21
C GLU A 335 9.64 -11.25 18.41
N LEU A 336 8.62 -11.29 17.55
CA LEU A 336 8.17 -10.10 16.82
C LEU A 336 7.54 -9.07 17.77
N TYR A 337 6.76 -9.53 18.75
CA TYR A 337 6.17 -8.67 19.77
C TYR A 337 7.23 -7.94 20.60
N ALA A 338 8.31 -8.61 20.99
CA ALA A 338 9.43 -7.97 21.68
C ALA A 338 10.06 -6.83 20.85
N ARG A 339 10.29 -7.06 19.56
CA ARG A 339 10.76 -6.02 18.63
C ARG A 339 9.76 -4.88 18.47
N VAL A 340 8.46 -5.17 18.46
CA VAL A 340 7.42 -4.13 18.44
C VAL A 340 7.51 -3.26 19.70
N LEU A 341 7.71 -3.85 20.88
CA LEU A 341 7.90 -3.07 22.12
C LEU A 341 9.15 -2.19 22.08
N GLU A 342 10.23 -2.64 21.46
CA GLU A 342 11.42 -1.81 21.21
C GLU A 342 11.08 -0.62 20.29
N LYS A 343 10.41 -0.88 19.16
CA LYS A 343 9.99 0.17 18.23
C LYS A 343 8.97 1.14 18.82
N ILE A 344 8.16 0.71 19.78
CA ILE A 344 7.27 1.58 20.57
C ILE A 344 8.12 2.52 21.44
N LYS A 345 9.13 2.01 22.15
CA LYS A 345 10.04 2.82 22.98
C LYS A 345 10.85 3.81 22.14
N GLU A 346 11.26 3.42 20.94
CA GLU A 346 11.97 4.27 19.97
C GLU A 346 11.07 5.34 19.31
N GLY A 347 9.74 5.20 19.43
CA GLY A 347 8.78 6.15 18.86
C GLY A 347 8.56 6.01 17.35
N GLN A 348 9.00 4.90 16.75
CA GLN A 348 8.69 4.54 15.35
C GLN A 348 7.35 3.81 15.25
N TRP A 349 7.02 2.96 16.23
CA TRP A 349 5.73 2.27 16.33
C TRP A 349 4.78 3.01 17.28
N LEU A 350 3.78 3.66 16.73
CA LEU A 350 2.77 4.43 17.44
C LEU A 350 1.56 3.55 17.76
N ALA A 351 1.62 2.84 18.88
CA ALA A 351 0.46 2.13 19.41
C ALA A 351 -0.57 3.15 19.95
N ASN A 352 -1.72 3.26 19.30
CA ASN A 352 -2.71 4.30 19.64
C ASN A 352 -4.14 3.89 19.28
N GLY A 353 -5.10 4.00 20.20
CA GLY A 353 -6.41 3.36 20.10
C GLY A 353 -6.94 3.00 21.50
N THR A 354 -8.22 2.67 21.63
CA THR A 354 -8.83 2.48 22.98
C THR A 354 -9.70 1.25 23.07
N THR A 355 -10.39 0.88 22.00
CA THR A 355 -11.36 -0.21 21.97
C THR A 355 -10.70 -1.50 21.54
N TYR A 356 -11.01 -2.60 22.22
CA TYR A 356 -10.42 -3.92 21.97
C TYR A 356 -10.43 -4.35 20.50
N ALA A 357 -11.54 -4.13 19.77
CA ALA A 357 -11.74 -4.64 18.40
C ALA A 357 -12.28 -3.61 17.37
N GLU A 358 -12.06 -2.29 17.57
CA GLU A 358 -12.64 -1.21 16.72
C GLU A 358 -14.11 -1.46 16.32
N PRO A 359 -15.02 -1.65 17.28
CA PRO A 359 -16.32 -2.27 17.02
C PRO A 359 -17.28 -1.35 16.26
N ASP A 360 -18.35 -1.94 15.70
CA ASP A 360 -19.56 -1.18 15.43
C ASP A 360 -20.09 -0.58 16.74
N MET A 361 -20.56 0.67 16.69
CA MET A 361 -20.99 1.40 17.88
C MET A 361 -22.50 1.52 18.02
N ASN A 362 -23.28 0.95 17.10
CA ASN A 362 -24.74 1.11 17.07
C ASN A 362 -25.49 -0.16 17.48
N LEU A 363 -24.99 -1.32 17.05
CA LEU A 363 -25.62 -2.62 17.32
C LEU A 363 -25.34 -3.15 18.73
N PRO A 364 -24.11 -3.06 19.29
CA PRO A 364 -23.84 -3.61 20.61
C PRO A 364 -24.57 -2.85 21.72
N GLY A 365 -24.91 -3.56 22.81
CA GLY A 365 -25.41 -2.92 24.02
C GLY A 365 -24.34 -2.05 24.68
N GLY A 366 -24.77 -1.07 25.49
CA GLY A 366 -23.87 -0.13 26.17
C GLY A 366 -22.78 -0.83 27.00
N GLU A 367 -23.12 -1.90 27.72
CA GLU A 367 -22.14 -2.71 28.48
C GLU A 367 -21.07 -3.32 27.56
N SER A 368 -21.45 -3.82 26.38
CA SER A 368 -20.47 -4.37 25.41
C SER A 368 -19.51 -3.30 24.90
N ILE A 369 -19.98 -2.07 24.71
CA ILE A 369 -19.12 -0.93 24.35
C ILE A 369 -18.19 -0.61 25.51
N VAL A 370 -18.70 -0.48 26.73
CA VAL A 370 -17.89 -0.22 27.94
C VAL A 370 -16.81 -1.31 28.13
N ARG A 371 -17.15 -2.59 27.91
CA ARG A 371 -16.17 -3.70 27.97
C ARG A 371 -15.10 -3.61 26.88
N ASN A 372 -15.46 -3.16 25.68
CA ASN A 372 -14.46 -2.92 24.62
C ASN A 372 -13.44 -1.86 25.03
N PHE A 373 -13.87 -0.77 25.69
CA PHE A 373 -12.96 0.22 26.25
C PHE A 373 -12.13 -0.36 27.40
N LEU A 374 -12.77 -1.07 28.33
CA LEU A 374 -12.10 -1.66 29.50
C LEU A 374 -10.95 -2.60 29.08
N TYR A 375 -11.23 -3.56 28.20
CA TYR A 375 -10.22 -4.53 27.76
C TYR A 375 -9.16 -3.90 26.86
N GLY A 376 -9.56 -3.02 25.94
CA GLY A 376 -8.60 -2.35 25.06
C GLY A 376 -7.62 -1.47 25.81
N LEU A 377 -8.10 -0.68 26.78
CA LEU A 377 -7.27 0.18 27.62
C LEU A 377 -6.39 -0.60 28.59
N SER A 378 -6.86 -1.74 29.10
CA SER A 378 -6.05 -2.63 29.95
C SER A 378 -4.80 -3.08 29.20
N ILE A 379 -4.93 -3.59 27.97
CA ILE A 379 -3.76 -4.00 27.15
C ILE A 379 -2.80 -2.82 26.93
N PHE A 380 -3.31 -1.64 26.56
CA PHE A 380 -2.42 -0.51 26.32
C PHE A 380 -1.72 0.00 27.58
N ARG A 381 -2.41 0.00 28.73
CA ARG A 381 -1.84 0.48 30.00
C ARG A 381 -0.91 -0.55 30.64
N GLU A 382 -1.30 -1.82 30.65
CA GLU A 382 -0.63 -2.89 31.38
C GLU A 382 0.45 -3.55 30.52
N ASP A 383 0.14 -3.92 29.28
CA ASP A 383 1.09 -4.62 28.40
C ASP A 383 2.03 -3.65 27.68
N LEU A 384 1.52 -2.51 27.17
CA LEU A 384 2.32 -1.56 26.40
C LEU A 384 2.84 -0.37 27.22
N GLY A 385 2.35 -0.15 28.43
CA GLY A 385 2.76 0.96 29.30
C GLY A 385 2.30 2.35 28.85
N LEU A 386 1.25 2.44 28.03
CA LEU A 386 0.77 3.66 27.39
C LEU A 386 -0.42 4.28 28.16
N LYS A 387 -0.32 5.56 28.49
CA LYS A 387 -1.28 6.24 29.38
C LYS A 387 -2.32 7.11 28.69
N ASN A 388 -2.04 7.59 27.46
CA ASN A 388 -2.87 8.59 26.78
C ASN A 388 -3.32 8.13 25.37
N PRO A 389 -4.09 7.04 25.26
CA PRO A 389 -4.62 6.64 23.96
C PRO A 389 -5.70 7.60 23.45
N VAL A 390 -5.79 7.74 22.14
CA VAL A 390 -6.86 8.46 21.43
C VAL A 390 -7.92 7.45 20.99
N LEU A 391 -9.20 7.79 21.11
CA LEU A 391 -10.26 6.96 20.52
C LEU A 391 -10.14 7.05 18.99
N PHE A 392 -9.81 5.94 18.35
CA PHE A 392 -9.58 5.86 16.91
C PHE A 392 -10.57 4.89 16.29
N LEU A 393 -11.51 5.42 15.50
CA LEU A 393 -12.61 4.66 14.89
C LEU A 393 -12.72 5.02 13.40
N PRO A 394 -11.80 4.54 12.55
CA PRO A 394 -11.69 4.99 11.17
C PRO A 394 -12.70 4.31 10.23
N ASP A 395 -13.25 3.14 10.59
CA ASP A 395 -14.21 2.40 9.74
C ASP A 395 -15.51 2.01 10.45
N THR A 396 -15.85 2.66 11.57
CA THR A 396 -17.14 2.50 12.24
C THR A 396 -18.27 3.16 11.45
N PHE A 397 -19.44 2.50 11.36
CA PHE A 397 -20.58 2.97 10.58
C PHE A 397 -21.61 3.72 11.44
N GLY A 398 -21.27 4.93 11.86
CA GLY A 398 -22.13 5.78 12.69
C GLY A 398 -21.76 5.71 14.17
N TYR A 399 -22.13 6.75 14.93
CA TYR A 399 -21.67 6.96 16.29
C TYR A 399 -22.86 7.28 17.20
N PRO A 400 -23.04 6.56 18.32
CA PRO A 400 -24.19 6.77 19.18
C PRO A 400 -24.05 8.07 20.00
N PRO A 401 -25.15 8.75 20.34
CA PRO A 401 -25.12 10.05 21.02
C PRO A 401 -24.58 10.00 22.46
N PHE A 402 -24.42 8.82 23.05
CA PHE A 402 -23.80 8.62 24.37
C PHE A 402 -22.27 8.41 24.31
N LEU A 403 -21.66 8.29 23.13
CA LEU A 403 -20.23 8.00 23.01
C LEU A 403 -19.33 9.02 23.76
N PRO A 404 -19.61 10.35 23.76
CA PRO A 404 -18.82 11.31 24.54
C PRO A 404 -18.82 11.00 26.04
N GLN A 405 -19.96 10.58 26.59
CA GLN A 405 -20.08 10.20 28.01
C GLN A 405 -19.20 8.99 28.34
N VAL A 406 -19.30 7.94 27.52
CA VAL A 406 -18.53 6.71 27.73
C VAL A 406 -17.03 6.98 27.61
N ALA A 407 -16.61 7.69 26.56
CA ALA A 407 -15.21 8.04 26.35
C ALA A 407 -14.63 8.84 27.52
N ASN A 408 -15.35 9.87 27.98
CA ASN A 408 -14.94 10.68 29.14
C ASN A 408 -14.86 9.85 30.43
N GLY A 409 -15.75 8.88 30.62
CA GLY A 409 -15.69 7.93 31.75
C GLY A 409 -14.40 7.11 31.83
N PHE A 410 -13.71 6.94 30.69
CA PHE A 410 -12.40 6.29 30.62
C PHE A 410 -11.22 7.28 30.53
N GLY A 411 -11.49 8.58 30.65
CA GLY A 411 -10.50 9.66 30.54
C GLY A 411 -10.12 10.01 29.09
N ILE A 412 -10.93 9.63 28.11
CA ILE A 412 -10.68 9.85 26.69
C ILE A 412 -11.50 11.04 26.19
N ASN A 413 -10.82 12.09 25.74
CA ASN A 413 -11.41 13.36 25.33
C ASN A 413 -11.18 13.70 23.84
N HIS A 414 -10.58 12.79 23.07
CA HIS A 414 -10.33 12.97 21.64
C HIS A 414 -10.83 11.75 20.84
N LEU A 415 -11.54 12.01 19.75
CA LEU A 415 -11.97 11.03 18.76
C LEU A 415 -11.37 11.37 17.39
N ILE A 416 -10.62 10.43 16.81
CA ILE A 416 -10.29 10.44 15.40
C ILE A 416 -11.23 9.48 14.67
N ALA A 417 -11.94 9.99 13.68
CA ALA A 417 -13.02 9.24 13.04
C ALA A 417 -13.16 9.54 11.54
N MET A 418 -13.78 8.59 10.85
CA MET A 418 -14.32 8.79 9.49
C MET A 418 -15.85 8.68 9.52
N ARG A 419 -16.53 9.13 8.46
CA ARG A 419 -18.00 8.98 8.30
C ARG A 419 -18.82 9.72 9.38
N VAL A 420 -18.22 10.72 10.03
CA VAL A 420 -18.87 11.57 11.04
C VAL A 420 -19.61 12.79 10.47
N ASN A 421 -19.42 13.09 9.18
CA ASN A 421 -19.93 14.30 8.52
C ASN A 421 -21.24 14.07 7.73
N THR A 422 -22.13 13.22 8.24
CA THR A 422 -23.48 13.00 7.67
C THR A 422 -24.53 13.16 8.78
N PRO A 423 -25.30 14.27 8.85
CA PRO A 423 -25.35 15.38 7.89
C PRO A 423 -24.03 16.17 7.81
N LYS A 424 -23.86 16.96 6.75
CA LYS A 424 -22.64 17.74 6.50
C LYS A 424 -22.35 18.66 7.70
N ILE A 425 -21.12 18.56 8.21
CA ILE A 425 -20.56 19.46 9.24
C ILE A 425 -19.55 20.38 8.53
N ASP A 426 -19.55 21.68 8.84
CA ASP A 426 -18.67 22.67 8.19
C ASP A 426 -17.27 22.77 8.80
N HIS A 427 -16.92 21.83 9.68
CA HIS A 427 -15.63 21.71 10.33
C HIS A 427 -15.05 20.29 10.16
N SER A 428 -13.73 20.19 10.13
CA SER A 428 -12.96 18.94 10.24
C SER A 428 -12.60 18.65 11.70
N ILE A 429 -12.47 19.68 12.53
CA ILE A 429 -12.22 19.63 13.96
C ILE A 429 -13.36 20.35 14.68
N TYR A 430 -14.09 19.64 15.55
CA TYR A 430 -15.22 20.23 16.25
C TYR A 430 -15.47 19.55 17.59
N GLN A 431 -16.07 20.30 18.51
CA GLN A 431 -16.50 19.80 19.81
C GLN A 431 -17.85 19.10 19.68
N TRP A 432 -17.93 17.81 19.98
CA TRP A 432 -19.18 17.05 19.97
C TRP A 432 -19.73 16.89 21.38
N LYS A 433 -20.92 17.44 21.62
CA LYS A 433 -21.68 17.29 22.85
C LYS A 433 -22.63 16.09 22.76
N GLY A 434 -22.48 15.15 23.68
CA GLY A 434 -23.33 13.97 23.84
C GLY A 434 -24.69 14.30 24.48
N ILE A 435 -25.58 13.32 24.51
CA ILE A 435 -26.95 13.47 25.01
C ILE A 435 -27.02 13.86 26.50
N ASP A 436 -26.01 13.51 27.28
CA ASP A 436 -25.88 13.86 28.71
C ASP A 436 -25.18 15.21 28.94
N GLY A 437 -24.67 15.84 27.89
CA GLY A 437 -23.91 17.07 27.94
C GLY A 437 -22.39 16.90 28.07
N SER A 438 -21.88 15.67 28.18
CA SER A 438 -20.45 15.38 28.06
C SER A 438 -19.94 15.77 26.69
N GLU A 439 -18.69 16.21 26.57
CA GLU A 439 -18.12 16.64 25.30
C GLU A 439 -16.84 15.90 24.95
N ILE A 440 -16.59 15.72 23.65
CA ILE A 440 -15.36 15.12 23.10
C ILE A 440 -14.89 15.93 21.88
N LEU A 441 -13.58 16.13 21.74
CA LEU A 441 -13.02 16.79 20.55
C LEU A 441 -12.94 15.77 19.41
N VAL A 442 -13.61 16.06 18.31
CA VAL A 442 -13.60 15.20 17.11
C VAL A 442 -12.63 15.76 16.09
N ASN A 443 -11.80 14.89 15.52
CA ASN A 443 -10.98 15.16 14.34
C ASN A 443 -11.43 14.20 13.23
N ALA A 444 -12.18 14.73 12.27
CA ALA A 444 -12.68 14.03 11.11
C ALA A 444 -11.59 13.94 10.03
N LEU A 445 -11.31 12.72 9.57
CA LEU A 445 -10.32 12.50 8.51
C LEU A 445 -10.71 13.24 7.22
N THR A 446 -9.72 13.84 6.56
CA THR A 446 -9.91 14.64 5.33
C THR A 446 -9.23 14.05 4.11
N THR A 447 -8.32 13.10 4.31
CA THR A 447 -7.60 12.41 3.24
C THR A 447 -8.55 11.88 2.18
N PRO A 448 -8.40 12.28 0.91
CA PRO A 448 -9.35 11.90 -0.10
C PRO A 448 -9.15 10.46 -0.55
N ALA A 449 -10.24 9.75 -0.76
CA ALA A 449 -10.22 8.40 -1.32
C ALA A 449 -9.89 8.41 -2.82
N TRP A 450 -10.11 9.54 -3.48
CA TRP A 450 -9.86 9.78 -4.90
C TRP A 450 -8.87 10.93 -5.08
N GLU A 451 -8.25 10.99 -6.25
CA GLU A 451 -7.15 11.92 -6.45
C GLU A 451 -7.63 13.34 -6.72
N TYR A 452 -6.93 14.29 -6.11
CA TYR A 452 -7.09 15.73 -6.33
C TYR A 452 -6.21 16.20 -7.51
N PRO A 453 -6.63 17.20 -8.31
CA PRO A 453 -7.94 17.85 -8.29
C PRO A 453 -9.05 16.88 -8.74
N TYR A 454 -10.25 17.02 -8.17
CA TYR A 454 -11.41 16.15 -8.43
C TYR A 454 -12.07 16.39 -9.79
N ILE A 455 -11.26 16.55 -10.84
CA ILE A 455 -11.71 16.93 -12.18
C ILE A 455 -11.57 15.73 -13.12
N GLY A 456 -12.64 15.44 -13.87
CA GLY A 456 -12.62 14.53 -15.01
C GLY A 456 -13.28 13.16 -14.79
N LYS A 457 -13.48 12.42 -15.89
CA LYS A 457 -13.87 11.01 -15.85
C LYS A 457 -12.66 10.20 -15.40
N VAL A 458 -12.65 9.75 -14.15
CA VAL A 458 -11.66 8.78 -13.66
C VAL A 458 -12.21 7.37 -13.95
N HIS A 459 -11.53 6.61 -14.82
CA HIS A 459 -11.94 5.26 -15.27
C HIS A 459 -13.35 5.20 -15.89
N GLY A 460 -13.71 6.18 -16.72
CA GLY A 460 -15.02 6.22 -17.40
C GLY A 460 -16.21 6.51 -16.48
N ASN A 461 -16.02 6.49 -15.16
CA ASN A 461 -17.07 6.70 -14.17
C ASN A 461 -17.06 8.15 -13.66
N ARG A 462 -18.20 8.84 -13.77
CA ARG A 462 -18.45 10.07 -13.00
C ARG A 462 -18.90 9.66 -11.60
N ILE A 463 -18.01 9.77 -10.62
CA ILE A 463 -18.43 9.71 -9.21
C ILE A 463 -19.18 11.00 -8.92
N LYS A 464 -20.42 10.91 -8.42
CA LYS A 464 -21.12 12.08 -7.90
C LYS A 464 -20.47 12.47 -6.58
N ASN A 465 -20.04 13.73 -6.46
CA ASN A 465 -19.47 14.32 -5.25
C ASN A 465 -18.20 13.60 -4.71
N PRO A 466 -17.15 13.39 -5.53
CA PRO A 466 -15.91 12.73 -5.11
C PRO A 466 -15.23 13.42 -3.92
N GLU A 467 -15.43 14.73 -3.77
CA GLU A 467 -14.96 15.56 -2.66
C GLU A 467 -15.59 15.19 -1.30
N LEU A 468 -16.62 14.35 -1.28
CA LEU A 468 -17.21 13.82 -0.04
C LEU A 468 -16.57 12.50 0.41
N ILE A 469 -15.80 11.83 -0.44
CA ILE A 469 -15.28 10.49 -0.14
C ILE A 469 -13.88 10.58 0.49
N THR A 470 -13.83 10.36 1.80
CA THR A 470 -12.58 10.25 2.58
C THR A 470 -12.09 8.80 2.67
N THR A 471 -10.79 8.62 2.88
CA THR A 471 -10.16 7.35 3.26
C THR A 471 -9.26 7.54 4.49
N TYR A 472 -9.16 6.51 5.33
CA TYR A 472 -8.20 6.41 6.42
C TYR A 472 -6.96 5.56 6.04
N ASN A 473 -6.90 5.20 4.77
CA ASN A 473 -5.95 4.28 4.16
C ASN A 473 -5.61 4.79 2.74
N ALA A 474 -4.88 5.90 2.64
CA ALA A 474 -4.46 6.40 1.33
C ALA A 474 -3.34 5.53 0.73
N PRO A 475 -3.42 5.08 -0.53
CA PRO A 475 -2.51 4.08 -1.08
C PRO A 475 -1.05 4.53 -1.23
N ASP A 476 -0.78 5.83 -1.28
CA ASP A 476 0.55 6.41 -1.44
C ASP A 476 0.56 7.89 -1.01
N PRO A 477 1.73 8.45 -0.66
CA PRO A 477 1.90 9.87 -0.33
C PRO A 477 2.11 10.75 -1.58
N GLY A 478 1.52 10.43 -2.74
CA GLY A 478 1.69 11.25 -3.94
C GLY A 478 1.19 12.69 -3.75
N PRO A 479 1.77 13.70 -4.45
CA PRO A 479 1.43 15.13 -4.29
C PRO A 479 -0.08 15.42 -4.28
N ARG A 480 -0.83 14.72 -5.14
CA ARG A 480 -2.30 14.79 -5.24
C ARG A 480 -3.00 14.45 -3.94
N ARG A 481 -2.54 13.43 -3.22
CA ARG A 481 -3.15 13.01 -1.95
C ARG A 481 -2.74 13.93 -0.82
N LEU A 482 -1.49 14.39 -0.80
CA LEU A 482 -1.01 15.32 0.22
C LEU A 482 -1.76 16.66 0.13
N VAL A 483 -1.79 17.28 -1.05
CA VAL A 483 -2.53 18.53 -1.27
C VAL A 483 -4.01 18.33 -1.09
N GLY A 484 -4.61 17.26 -1.64
CA GLY A 484 -6.03 16.97 -1.43
C GLY A 484 -6.43 16.75 0.04
N THR A 485 -5.50 16.34 0.91
CA THR A 485 -5.75 16.20 2.36
C THR A 485 -5.86 17.56 3.02
N TRP A 486 -4.98 18.50 2.65
CA TRP A 486 -5.00 19.88 3.12
C TRP A 486 -6.18 20.67 2.54
N GLU A 487 -6.43 20.57 1.24
CA GLU A 487 -7.53 21.27 0.55
C GLU A 487 -8.92 20.88 1.08
N ARG A 488 -9.06 19.66 1.63
CA ARG A 488 -10.31 19.21 2.28
C ARG A 488 -10.38 19.52 3.77
N PHE A 489 -9.30 20.01 4.36
CA PHE A 489 -9.25 20.39 5.76
C PHE A 489 -9.91 21.75 5.95
N LYS A 490 -11.04 21.75 6.69
CA LYS A 490 -11.92 22.92 6.78
C LYS A 490 -11.48 23.97 7.79
N ASP A 491 -10.60 23.61 8.71
CA ASP A 491 -10.17 24.47 9.83
C ASP A 491 -8.78 25.07 9.60
N ALA A 492 -8.43 25.35 8.35
CA ALA A 492 -7.13 25.93 7.96
C ALA A 492 -6.89 27.32 8.60
N GLU A 493 -7.95 28.05 8.95
CA GLU A 493 -7.86 29.32 9.69
C GLU A 493 -7.45 29.12 11.16
N ALA A 494 -7.78 27.98 11.76
CA ALA A 494 -7.52 27.69 13.17
C ALA A 494 -6.17 27.02 13.41
N THR A 495 -5.65 26.29 12.41
CA THR A 495 -4.38 25.58 12.50
C THR A 495 -3.78 25.36 11.12
N ASN A 496 -2.46 25.48 11.04
CA ASN A 496 -1.67 25.13 9.86
C ASN A 496 -1.15 23.69 9.87
N LYS A 497 -1.65 22.87 10.80
CA LYS A 497 -1.22 21.49 11.04
C LYS A 497 -2.36 20.53 10.83
N THR A 498 -2.12 19.51 10.02
CA THR A 498 -3.00 18.34 9.91
C THR A 498 -2.17 17.09 9.70
N TYR A 499 -2.79 15.92 9.69
CA TYR A 499 -2.11 14.65 9.46
C TYR A 499 -2.71 13.90 8.28
N TRP A 500 -1.90 13.05 7.69
CA TRP A 500 -2.26 12.17 6.60
C TRP A 500 -1.98 10.73 7.01
N LEU A 501 -2.97 9.86 6.80
CA LEU A 501 -2.86 8.43 7.06
C LEU A 501 -2.55 7.68 5.77
N GLY A 502 -1.27 7.33 5.63
CA GLY A 502 -0.78 6.48 4.57
C GLY A 502 -1.09 5.03 4.86
N ARG A 503 -1.68 4.35 3.89
CA ARG A 503 -1.97 2.93 3.99
C ARG A 503 -0.69 2.13 3.89
N TRP A 504 -0.53 1.20 4.82
CA TRP A 504 0.30 0.02 4.60
C TRP A 504 -0.53 -1.23 4.29
N TRP A 505 -1.74 -1.32 4.84
CA TRP A 505 -2.56 -2.54 4.73
C TRP A 505 -4.03 -2.19 4.50
N ARG A 506 -4.70 -2.88 3.53
CA ARG A 506 -6.17 -2.96 3.30
C ARG A 506 -6.62 -3.20 1.84
N TRP A 507 -7.30 -4.29 1.61
CA TRP A 507 -7.97 -4.55 0.33
C TRP A 507 -9.26 -3.72 0.15
N ARG A 508 -9.41 -2.93 -0.92
CA ARG A 508 -10.71 -2.34 -1.35
C ARG A 508 -10.94 -2.70 -2.81
N ASN A 509 -12.06 -3.38 -3.09
CA ASN A 509 -12.50 -3.69 -4.45
C ASN A 509 -13.19 -2.47 -5.06
N ARG A 510 -12.95 -2.23 -6.35
CA ARG A 510 -13.89 -1.47 -7.18
C ARG A 510 -15.20 -2.25 -7.21
N ARG A 511 -16.32 -1.59 -6.92
CA ARG A 511 -17.56 -2.05 -7.55
C ARG A 511 -17.37 -1.81 -9.05
N SER A 512 -17.13 -2.87 -9.81
CA SER A 512 -17.53 -2.89 -11.21
C SER A 512 -19.05 -2.74 -11.21
N ILE A 513 -19.53 -1.52 -11.39
CA ILE A 513 -20.89 -1.32 -11.89
C ILE A 513 -20.80 -1.74 -13.35
N GLY A 514 -21.19 -2.99 -13.60
CA GLY A 514 -21.17 -3.64 -14.89
C GLY A 514 -22.06 -4.87 -14.76
N ILE A 515 -23.28 -4.71 -15.24
CA ILE A 515 -24.32 -5.71 -15.40
C ILE A 515 -23.76 -6.85 -16.27
N ASP A 516 -23.68 -8.06 -15.74
CA ASP A 516 -24.32 -9.27 -16.28
C ASP A 516 -23.78 -10.58 -15.67
N SER A 517 -24.72 -11.52 -15.59
CA SER A 517 -24.66 -12.96 -15.32
C SER A 517 -25.05 -13.49 -13.94
N PRO A 518 -25.80 -14.62 -13.92
CA PRO A 518 -26.88 -14.87 -12.98
C PRO A 518 -26.44 -15.83 -11.88
N CYS A 519 -26.74 -15.49 -10.63
CA CYS A 519 -26.92 -16.49 -9.58
C CYS A 519 -28.37 -16.42 -9.13
N GLU A 520 -29.24 -17.05 -9.92
CA GLU A 520 -30.39 -17.74 -9.36
C GLU A 520 -29.84 -18.94 -8.59
N ASP A 521 -29.66 -18.79 -7.28
CA ASP A 521 -29.95 -19.89 -6.35
C ASP A 521 -30.26 -19.30 -4.96
N THR A 522 -31.37 -18.56 -4.92
CA THR A 522 -32.02 -18.19 -3.66
C THR A 522 -32.87 -19.37 -3.20
N SER A 523 -32.23 -20.36 -2.57
CA SER A 523 -32.95 -21.51 -2.01
C SER A 523 -32.43 -21.95 -0.64
N PHE A 524 -31.93 -21.03 0.20
CA PHE A 524 -31.56 -21.37 1.59
C PHE A 524 -31.82 -20.29 2.65
N TYR A 525 -32.92 -19.52 2.55
CA TYR A 525 -33.48 -18.82 3.71
C TYR A 525 -34.99 -18.66 3.54
N SER A 526 -35.77 -19.67 3.94
CA SER A 526 -37.22 -19.54 4.10
C SER A 526 -37.51 -18.59 5.27
N LYS A 527 -38.25 -17.52 4.98
CA LYS A 527 -38.67 -16.43 5.87
C LYS A 527 -39.60 -16.79 7.03
N ASP A 528 -39.82 -18.07 7.33
CA ASP A 528 -40.75 -18.50 8.38
C ASP A 528 -40.01 -19.18 9.54
N ARG A 529 -39.51 -18.37 10.48
CA ARG A 529 -39.39 -18.68 11.92
C ARG A 529 -38.55 -17.61 12.63
N MET A 530 -39.21 -16.57 13.14
CA MET A 530 -38.87 -15.95 14.43
C MET A 530 -40.00 -14.98 14.83
N VAL A 531 -41.07 -15.56 15.34
CA VAL A 531 -42.01 -14.94 16.27
C VAL A 531 -42.07 -15.90 17.47
N LYS A 532 -42.05 -15.33 18.70
CA LYS A 532 -41.97 -15.96 20.04
C LYS A 532 -40.50 -16.18 20.48
N HIS A 533 -39.96 -15.57 21.54
CA HIS A 533 -40.53 -15.06 22.79
C HIS A 533 -39.69 -13.89 23.35
N VAL A 534 -40.44 -12.93 23.91
CA VAL A 534 -40.16 -11.91 24.95
C VAL A 534 -38.96 -10.99 24.75
#